data_AF-A0A2M8PTK1-F1
#
_entry.id   AF-A0A2M8PTK1-F1
#
_cell.length_a   1.000
_cell.length_b   1.000
_cell.length_c   1.000
_cell.angle_alpha   90.00
_cell.angle_beta   90.00
_cell.angle_gamma   90.00
#
_symmetry.space_group_name_H-M   'P 1'
#
loop_
_entity.id
_entity.type
_entity.pdbx_description
1 polymer ?
#
loop_
_entity_poly.entity_id
_entity_poly.type
_entity_poly.pdbx_seq_one_letter_code
_entity_poly.pdbx_strand_id
1 'polypeptide(L)'
;MVVTDENSNIDRRTVHEIRDISARVKAIVEHQTLGKPVWIGGFVRRHFISDIGHEYFDLVDEEYTIRCMVREPVRGTLDFSIGNGMELEIYGTVRFYERYSQAQIEVETATLIKRHPFLLDETTREQLEKKGLWPRDKRPLPHTIQRIGLITSKNSQALHDFENTYRSYGGTASIEFRDVRLQGQQAPREIADAIRRFNHENDVDVIVITRGGGRMLELAVFNDALIAEAICRSEIPVVTGIGHERDDTFADQVADVKEITPTAAALYLARERPLATTHNPANRSKNVVMWLAAGIILVIIILLLSGR
;
A
#
# COMPACT_ATOMS: atom_id res chain seq x y z
N MET A 1 27.21 -48.06 41.84
CA MET A 1 26.28 -47.58 40.80
C MET A 1 25.08 -46.93 41.49
N VAL A 2 25.18 -45.63 41.76
CA VAL A 2 24.05 -44.70 41.76
C VAL A 2 24.63 -43.44 41.14
N VAL A 3 24.16 -43.15 39.93
CA VAL A 3 24.46 -41.96 39.15
C VAL A 3 23.57 -40.85 39.70
N THR A 4 24.15 -39.71 40.04
CA THR A 4 23.44 -38.43 40.20
C THR A 4 24.31 -37.39 39.50
N ASP A 5 24.30 -37.41 38.17
CA ASP A 5 23.42 -36.62 37.29
C ASP A 5 23.90 -35.17 37.23
N GLU A 6 24.90 -34.99 36.36
CA GLU A 6 25.24 -33.72 35.72
C GLU A 6 24.04 -33.30 34.86
N ASN A 7 23.26 -32.29 35.29
CA ASN A 7 22.62 -31.26 34.46
C ASN A 7 21.41 -30.64 35.15
N SER A 8 21.47 -29.33 35.41
CA SER A 8 20.32 -28.45 35.18
C SER A 8 20.78 -26.99 35.21
N ASN A 9 21.50 -26.59 34.16
CA ASN A 9 21.59 -25.17 33.81
C ASN A 9 20.22 -24.75 33.25
N ILE A 10 19.26 -24.55 34.16
CA ILE A 10 17.94 -24.01 33.84
C ILE A 10 18.18 -22.56 33.40
N ASP A 11 18.03 -22.32 32.11
CA ASP A 11 18.00 -21.01 31.50
C ASP A 11 16.99 -20.13 32.25
N ARG A 12 17.48 -19.33 33.20
CA ARG A 12 16.67 -18.41 33.99
C ARG A 12 16.22 -17.30 33.06
N ARG A 13 14.98 -17.39 32.59
CA ARG A 13 14.31 -16.31 31.87
C ARG A 13 14.40 -15.02 32.69
N THR A 14 15.33 -14.15 32.30
CA THR A 14 15.53 -12.85 32.93
C THR A 14 14.57 -11.86 32.28
N VAL A 15 13.64 -11.30 33.06
CA VAL A 15 12.69 -10.28 32.61
C VAL A 15 13.29 -8.91 32.90
N HIS A 16 13.47 -8.09 31.86
CA HIS A 16 14.00 -6.73 31.97
C HIS A 16 12.88 -5.69 31.93
N GLU A 17 13.05 -4.56 32.63
CA GLU A 17 12.15 -3.43 32.46
C GLU A 17 12.36 -2.76 31.10
N ILE A 18 11.29 -2.21 30.53
CA ILE A 18 11.35 -1.47 29.25
C ILE A 18 12.36 -0.31 29.35
N ARG A 19 12.43 0.35 30.52
CA ARG A 19 13.39 1.42 30.81
C ARG A 19 14.83 0.94 30.64
N ASP A 20 15.17 -0.22 31.17
CA ASP A 20 16.53 -0.74 31.13
C ASP A 20 16.94 -1.05 29.69
N ILE A 21 16.03 -1.64 28.90
CA ILE A 21 16.27 -1.91 27.49
C ILE A 21 16.43 -0.61 26.70
N SER A 22 15.55 0.38 26.92
CA SER A 22 15.61 1.68 26.25
C SER A 22 16.92 2.42 26.55
N ALA A 23 17.33 2.46 27.82
CA ALA A 23 18.59 3.08 28.24
C ALA A 23 19.81 2.39 27.62
N ARG A 24 19.79 1.05 27.50
CA ARG A 24 20.85 0.29 26.82
C ARG A 24 20.92 0.60 25.33
N VAL A 25 19.78 0.67 24.63
CA VAL A 25 19.74 1.02 23.21
C VAL A 25 20.24 2.45 22.99
N LYS A 26 19.80 3.40 23.82
CA LYS A 26 20.32 4.77 23.82
C LYS A 26 21.84 4.80 23.92
N ALA A 27 22.40 4.12 24.91
CA ALA A 27 23.84 4.10 25.13
C ALA A 27 24.60 3.56 23.92
N ILE A 28 24.07 2.52 23.25
CA ILE A 28 24.67 1.98 22.02
C ILE A 28 24.62 3.01 20.90
N VAL A 29 23.47 3.64 20.66
CA VAL A 29 23.29 4.64 19.59
C VAL A 29 24.20 5.85 19.84
N GLU A 30 24.21 6.40 21.06
CA GLU A 30 25.03 7.55 21.42
C GLU A 30 26.54 7.24 21.33
N HIS A 31 26.94 6.04 21.76
CA HIS A 31 28.33 5.60 21.65
C HIS A 31 28.78 5.44 20.19
N GLN A 32 27.93 4.90 19.32
CA GLN A 32 28.27 4.70 17.90
C GLN A 32 28.24 6.02 17.10
N THR A 33 27.33 6.92 17.44
CA THR A 33 27.16 8.19 16.72
C THR A 33 28.11 9.28 17.24
N LEU A 34 28.56 9.18 18.50
CA LEU A 34 29.42 10.17 19.18
C LEU A 34 28.86 11.60 19.14
N GLY A 35 27.54 11.75 18.93
CA GLY A 35 26.91 13.04 18.69
C GLY A 35 27.45 13.79 17.46
N LYS A 36 28.12 13.10 16.52
CA LYS A 36 28.61 13.70 15.29
C LYS A 36 27.45 13.91 14.33
N PRO A 37 27.29 15.12 13.78
CA PRO A 37 26.25 15.37 12.78
C PRO A 37 26.58 14.68 11.46
N VAL A 38 25.54 14.39 10.69
CA VAL A 38 25.59 13.68 9.41
C VAL A 38 24.74 14.40 8.37
N TRP A 39 25.12 14.22 7.10
CA TRP A 39 24.30 14.59 5.95
C TRP A 39 23.46 13.40 5.50
N ILE A 40 22.17 13.60 5.28
CA ILE A 40 21.23 12.55 4.85
C ILE A 40 20.31 13.14 3.78
N GLY A 41 20.15 12.42 2.67
CA GLY A 41 19.23 12.79 1.58
C GLY A 41 18.00 11.91 1.56
N GLY A 42 16.83 12.47 1.23
CA GLY A 42 15.62 11.69 0.99
C GLY A 42 14.36 12.52 0.83
N PHE A 43 13.22 11.83 0.81
CA PHE A 43 11.91 12.45 0.57
C PHE A 43 11.14 12.65 1.86
N VAL A 44 10.58 13.84 2.01
CA VAL A 44 9.77 14.23 3.18
C VAL A 44 8.40 13.58 3.10
N ARG A 45 8.02 12.87 4.17
CA ARG A 45 6.67 12.34 4.40
C ARG A 45 6.20 12.61 5.83
N ARG A 46 4.88 12.50 6.04
CA ARG A 46 4.22 12.67 7.34
C ARG A 46 4.67 13.95 8.06
N HIS A 47 4.88 15.02 7.29
CA HIS A 47 5.23 16.31 7.83
C HIS A 47 4.07 16.87 8.68
N PHE A 48 4.37 17.30 9.90
CA PHE A 48 3.45 18.06 10.75
C PHE A 48 4.22 18.97 11.73
N ILE A 49 3.54 20.01 12.21
CA ILE A 49 4.04 20.88 13.27
C ILE A 49 3.30 20.53 14.56
N SER A 50 4.04 20.29 15.64
CA SER A 50 3.48 20.04 16.96
C SER A 50 2.93 21.32 17.62
N ASP A 51 2.11 21.17 18.66
CA ASP A 51 1.53 22.29 19.41
C ASP A 51 2.60 23.22 20.03
N ILE A 52 3.78 22.69 20.31
CA ILE A 52 4.94 23.43 20.85
C ILE A 52 5.84 24.03 19.75
N GLY A 53 5.43 23.94 18.48
CA GLY A 53 6.09 24.58 17.34
C GLY A 53 7.27 23.81 16.73
N HIS A 54 7.58 22.60 17.23
CA HIS A 54 8.58 21.73 16.59
C HIS A 54 8.00 21.09 15.34
N GLU A 55 8.81 21.01 14.29
CA GLU A 55 8.47 20.40 13.02
C GLU A 55 8.96 18.96 12.99
N TYR A 56 8.11 18.04 12.58
CA TYR A 56 8.41 16.62 12.50
C TYR A 56 8.09 16.12 11.10
N PHE A 57 8.95 15.25 10.58
CA PHE A 57 8.73 14.56 9.33
C PHE A 57 9.54 13.26 9.30
N ASP A 58 9.17 12.35 8.41
CA ASP A 58 9.93 11.16 8.10
C ASP A 58 10.70 11.42 6.80
N LEU A 59 12.01 11.17 6.80
CA LEU A 59 12.84 11.17 5.58
C LEU A 59 12.91 9.72 5.08
N VAL A 60 12.50 9.51 3.83
CA VAL A 60 12.35 8.18 3.23
C VAL A 60 13.27 8.03 2.01
N ASP A 61 13.93 6.88 1.91
CA ASP A 61 14.70 6.46 0.73
C ASP A 61 14.08 5.22 0.05
N GLU A 62 14.87 4.30 -0.51
CA GLU A 62 14.38 3.07 -1.17
C GLU A 62 13.55 2.18 -0.25
N GLU A 63 14.14 1.79 0.87
CA GLU A 63 13.60 0.79 1.79
C GLU A 63 13.60 1.28 3.23
N TYR A 64 14.28 2.41 3.50
CA TYR A 64 14.51 2.92 4.83
C TYR A 64 13.73 4.19 5.07
N THR A 65 13.40 4.38 6.33
CA THR A 65 12.73 5.59 6.82
C THR A 65 13.38 5.97 8.13
N ILE A 66 13.69 7.25 8.26
CA ILE A 66 14.21 7.81 9.51
C ILE A 66 13.38 9.02 9.92
N ARG A 67 13.07 9.09 11.21
CA ARG A 67 12.34 10.23 11.77
C ARG A 67 13.26 11.43 11.92
N CYS A 68 12.77 12.60 11.54
CA CYS A 68 13.45 13.87 11.63
C CYS A 68 12.63 14.86 12.45
N MET A 69 13.32 15.76 13.14
CA MET A 69 12.73 16.79 13.97
C MET A 69 13.53 18.07 13.81
N VAL A 70 12.85 19.18 13.53
CA VAL A 70 13.42 20.54 13.58
C VAL A 70 12.84 21.22 14.82
N ARG A 71 13.71 21.76 15.66
CA ARG A 71 13.28 22.55 16.82
C ARG A 71 12.70 23.87 16.37
N GLU A 72 11.75 24.40 17.14
CA GLU A 72 11.06 25.66 16.82
C GLU A 72 12.04 26.82 16.52
N PRO A 73 13.14 27.02 17.30
CA PRO A 73 14.09 28.09 17.00
C PRO A 73 14.89 27.89 15.71
N VAL A 74 15.10 26.63 15.28
CA VAL A 74 15.85 26.28 14.05
C VAL A 74 14.94 26.35 12.83
N ARG A 75 13.64 26.05 12.99
CA ARG A 75 12.67 26.14 11.89
C ARG A 75 12.67 27.52 11.23
N GLY A 76 12.76 28.58 12.04
CA GLY A 76 12.79 29.96 11.55
C GLY A 76 14.08 30.35 10.81
N THR A 77 15.13 29.52 10.88
CA THR A 77 16.40 29.77 10.19
C THR A 77 16.50 29.04 8.85
N LEU A 78 15.53 28.20 8.50
CA LEU A 78 15.48 27.53 7.20
C LEU A 78 15.01 28.50 6.12
N ASP A 79 15.67 28.50 4.96
CA ASP A 79 15.34 29.38 3.83
C ASP A 79 14.00 29.03 3.14
N PHE A 80 13.36 27.94 3.56
CA PHE A 80 12.10 27.46 3.03
C PHE A 80 11.30 26.69 4.10
N SER A 81 9.99 26.61 3.93
CA SER A 81 9.14 25.74 4.76
C SER A 81 9.24 24.30 4.28
N ILE A 82 9.45 23.37 5.21
CA ILE A 82 9.46 21.93 4.91
C ILE A 82 8.04 21.47 4.59
N GLY A 83 7.92 20.64 3.57
CA GLY A 83 6.65 20.12 3.12
C GLY A 83 6.78 18.69 2.64
N ASN A 84 5.71 17.95 2.85
CA ASN A 84 5.47 16.65 2.24
C ASN A 84 5.81 16.68 0.74
N GLY A 85 6.61 15.71 0.28
CA GLY A 85 6.96 15.52 -1.14
C GLY A 85 8.26 16.22 -1.56
N MET A 86 8.85 17.05 -0.70
CA MET A 86 10.15 17.65 -0.97
C MET A 86 11.27 16.61 -0.89
N GLU A 87 12.24 16.73 -1.80
CA GLU A 87 13.53 16.03 -1.69
C GLU A 87 14.51 16.96 -1.00
N LEU A 88 14.95 16.57 0.19
CA LEU A 88 15.83 17.36 1.04
C LEU A 88 17.15 16.63 1.24
N GLU A 89 18.20 17.42 1.35
CA GLU A 89 19.46 17.02 1.97
C GLU A 89 19.53 17.74 3.33
N ILE A 90 19.51 16.97 4.41
CA ILE A 90 19.48 17.48 5.78
C ILE A 90 20.83 17.27 6.46
N TYR A 91 21.23 18.23 7.29
CA TYR A 91 22.34 18.11 8.21
C TYR A 91 21.81 18.09 9.64
N GLY A 92 22.22 17.10 10.42
CA GLY A 92 21.76 17.01 11.80
C GLY A 92 22.39 15.87 12.58
N THR A 93 22.03 15.79 13.85
CA THR A 93 22.62 14.85 14.80
C THR A 93 21.62 13.76 15.16
N VAL A 94 22.08 12.51 15.23
CA VAL A 94 21.26 11.39 15.72
C VAL A 94 21.00 11.58 17.22
N ARG A 95 19.72 11.54 17.59
CA ARG A 95 19.23 11.60 18.98
C ARG A 95 18.34 10.40 19.26
N PHE A 96 18.35 9.94 20.50
CA PHE A 96 17.48 8.86 20.94
C PHE A 96 16.39 9.40 21.86
N TYR A 97 15.13 9.26 21.45
CA TYR A 97 13.99 9.68 22.23
C TYR A 97 13.53 8.55 23.14
N GLU A 98 13.96 8.62 24.40
CA GLU A 98 13.76 7.57 25.42
C GLU A 98 12.30 7.16 25.61
N ARG A 99 11.37 8.13 25.59
CA ARG A 99 9.95 7.88 25.86
C ARG A 99 9.34 6.86 24.87
N TYR A 100 9.80 6.88 23.63
CA TYR A 100 9.34 5.97 22.58
C TYR A 100 10.42 4.98 22.13
N SER A 101 11.56 4.94 22.82
CA SER A 101 12.72 4.12 22.47
C SER A 101 13.08 4.20 20.98
N GLN A 102 13.06 5.42 20.42
CA GLN A 102 13.20 5.66 18.98
C GLN A 102 14.39 6.56 18.67
N ALA A 103 15.21 6.18 17.70
CA ALA A 103 16.23 7.05 17.12
C ALA A 103 15.59 8.02 16.12
N GLN A 104 16.03 9.28 16.13
CA GLN A 104 15.60 10.33 15.22
C GLN A 104 16.76 11.28 14.92
N ILE A 105 16.66 12.04 13.83
CA ILE A 105 17.60 13.10 13.47
C ILE A 105 17.06 14.42 14.01
N GLU A 106 17.82 15.06 14.89
CA GLU A 106 17.62 16.47 15.22
C GLU A 106 18.30 17.31 14.13
N VAL A 107 17.49 17.97 13.32
CA VAL A 107 17.93 18.69 12.11
C VAL A 107 18.43 20.08 12.48
N GLU A 108 19.61 20.43 11.99
CA GLU A 108 20.27 21.73 12.20
C GLU A 108 20.13 22.63 10.96
N THR A 109 20.20 22.06 9.76
CA THR A 109 19.90 22.77 8.51
C THR A 109 19.40 21.78 7.45
N ALA A 110 18.72 22.31 6.42
CA ALA A 110 18.22 21.53 5.30
C ALA A 110 18.41 22.31 4.00
N THR A 111 18.82 21.61 2.95
CA THR A 111 18.89 22.10 1.59
C THR A 111 17.80 21.43 0.76
N LEU A 112 17.01 22.25 0.05
CA LEU A 112 16.04 21.75 -0.91
C LEU A 112 16.77 21.33 -2.19
N ILE A 113 16.82 20.02 -2.46
CA ILE A 113 17.39 19.49 -3.71
C ILE A 113 16.41 19.72 -4.85
N LYS A 114 15.17 19.24 -4.67
CA LYS A 114 14.06 19.42 -5.62
C LYS A 114 12.73 19.51 -4.90
N ARG A 115 11.82 20.31 -5.44
CA ARG A 115 10.39 20.14 -5.16
C ARG A 115 9.88 19.04 -6.07
N HIS A 116 9.70 17.86 -5.51
CA HIS A 116 8.99 16.80 -6.20
C HIS A 116 7.48 16.95 -5.92
N PRO A 117 6.58 17.00 -6.92
CA PRO A 117 5.13 17.19 -6.74
C PRO A 117 4.39 16.02 -6.05
N PHE A 118 5.10 15.22 -5.26
CA PHE A 118 4.91 13.78 -5.16
C PHE A 118 3.86 13.29 -4.15
N LEU A 119 3.08 14.20 -3.56
CA LEU A 119 1.98 13.83 -2.68
C LEU A 119 0.75 14.56 -3.18
N LEU A 120 -0.11 13.81 -3.89
CA LEU A 120 -1.40 14.24 -4.43
C LEU A 120 -1.39 15.72 -4.78
N ASP A 121 -0.72 16.03 -5.89
CA ASP A 121 -0.64 17.39 -6.40
C ASP A 121 -2.06 17.98 -6.45
N GLU A 122 -2.34 18.94 -5.56
CA GLU A 122 -3.62 19.66 -5.53
C GLU A 122 -3.89 20.25 -6.92
N THR A 123 -2.85 20.56 -7.70
CA THR A 123 -3.01 21.01 -9.07
C THR A 123 -3.52 19.92 -10.01
N THR A 124 -3.16 18.64 -9.82
CA THR A 124 -3.76 17.53 -10.59
C THR A 124 -5.23 17.36 -10.21
N ARG A 125 -5.54 17.40 -8.91
CA ARG A 125 -6.93 17.35 -8.45
C ARG A 125 -7.76 18.49 -9.04
N GLU A 126 -7.28 19.72 -8.93
CA GLU A 126 -7.92 20.91 -9.52
C GLU A 126 -8.08 20.77 -11.04
N GLN A 127 -7.09 20.20 -11.74
CA GLN A 127 -7.18 19.96 -13.19
C GLN A 127 -8.29 18.95 -13.53
N LEU A 128 -8.44 17.90 -12.73
CA LEU A 128 -9.51 16.91 -12.90
C LEU A 128 -10.88 17.50 -12.54
N GLU A 129 -10.97 18.26 -11.44
CA GLU A 129 -12.20 18.96 -11.01
C GLU A 129 -12.66 19.99 -12.07
N LYS A 130 -11.74 20.80 -12.61
CA LYS A 130 -12.01 21.76 -13.70
C LYS A 130 -12.55 21.07 -14.97
N LYS A 131 -12.15 19.82 -15.22
CA LYS A 131 -12.63 19.00 -16.33
C LYS A 131 -13.91 18.20 -16.01
N GLY A 132 -14.43 18.29 -14.77
CA GLY A 132 -15.57 17.51 -14.31
C GLY A 132 -15.28 16.01 -14.19
N LEU A 133 -14.01 15.63 -14.03
CA LEU A 133 -13.55 14.24 -13.95
C LEU A 133 -13.33 13.80 -12.49
N TRP A 134 -13.56 14.68 -11.51
CA TRP A 134 -13.37 14.42 -10.09
C TRP A 134 -14.42 15.17 -9.22
N PRO A 135 -15.05 14.51 -8.22
CA PRO A 135 -15.14 13.05 -8.09
C PRO A 135 -15.95 12.46 -9.26
N ARG A 136 -15.70 11.19 -9.60
CA ARG A 136 -16.48 10.48 -10.63
C ARG A 136 -17.22 9.29 -10.05
N ASP A 137 -18.33 8.94 -10.69
CA ASP A 137 -18.99 7.67 -10.45
C ASP A 137 -18.16 6.53 -11.06
N LYS A 138 -17.98 5.45 -10.31
CA LYS A 138 -17.24 4.27 -10.76
C LYS A 138 -18.14 3.36 -11.58
N ARG A 139 -17.65 2.87 -12.72
CA ARG A 139 -18.34 1.94 -13.60
C ARG A 139 -18.38 0.56 -12.93
N PRO A 140 -19.51 -0.16 -12.95
CA PRO A 140 -19.53 -1.55 -12.52
C PRO A 140 -18.71 -2.41 -13.48
N LEU A 141 -18.10 -3.48 -12.96
CA LEU A 141 -17.49 -4.49 -13.82
C LEU A 141 -18.56 -5.31 -14.55
N PRO A 142 -18.25 -5.82 -15.76
CA PRO A 142 -19.16 -6.71 -16.47
C PRO A 142 -19.33 -8.02 -15.69
N HIS A 143 -20.54 -8.60 -15.72
CA HIS A 143 -20.81 -9.89 -15.07
C HIS A 143 -19.99 -11.06 -15.64
N THR A 144 -19.48 -10.91 -16.86
CA THR A 144 -18.64 -11.91 -17.52
C THR A 144 -17.46 -11.22 -18.14
N ILE A 145 -16.26 -11.63 -17.72
CA ILE A 145 -14.99 -11.13 -18.23
C ILE A 145 -14.35 -12.28 -19.03
N GLN A 146 -14.30 -12.12 -20.35
CA GLN A 146 -13.68 -13.05 -21.29
C GLN A 146 -12.32 -12.56 -21.76
N ARG A 147 -12.08 -11.24 -21.74
CA ARG A 147 -10.87 -10.61 -22.26
C ARG A 147 -10.40 -9.52 -21.30
N ILE A 148 -9.15 -9.60 -20.85
CA ILE A 148 -8.52 -8.66 -19.93
C ILE A 148 -7.41 -7.92 -20.68
N GLY A 149 -7.46 -6.60 -20.72
CA GLY A 149 -6.36 -5.77 -21.21
C GLY A 149 -5.41 -5.44 -20.07
N LEU A 150 -4.19 -5.97 -20.08
CA LEU A 150 -3.19 -5.76 -19.04
C LEU A 150 -2.13 -4.75 -19.47
N ILE A 151 -2.05 -3.64 -18.76
CA ILE A 151 -1.05 -2.58 -18.94
C ILE A 151 0.00 -2.72 -17.83
N THR A 152 1.20 -3.15 -18.21
CA THR A 152 2.35 -3.22 -17.29
C THR A 152 3.66 -3.23 -18.09
N SER A 153 4.81 -3.38 -17.43
CA SER A 153 6.10 -3.53 -18.11
C SER A 153 6.42 -5.01 -18.32
N LYS A 154 6.88 -5.40 -19.52
CA LYS A 154 7.19 -6.80 -19.86
C LYS A 154 8.28 -7.40 -18.99
N ASN A 155 9.17 -6.54 -18.46
CA ASN A 155 10.30 -6.93 -17.63
C ASN A 155 9.95 -6.94 -16.14
N SER A 156 8.69 -6.65 -15.77
CA SER A 156 8.27 -6.55 -14.38
C SER A 156 7.75 -7.89 -13.85
N GLN A 157 7.99 -8.15 -12.56
CA GLN A 157 7.37 -9.28 -11.86
C GLN A 157 5.84 -9.19 -11.86
N ALA A 158 5.27 -7.98 -11.95
CA ALA A 158 3.82 -7.77 -11.95
C ALA A 158 3.08 -8.50 -13.07
N LEU A 159 3.66 -8.60 -14.27
CA LEU A 159 3.06 -9.35 -15.37
C LEU A 159 2.89 -10.82 -14.98
N HIS A 160 3.99 -11.45 -14.55
CA HIS A 160 4.00 -12.85 -14.15
C HIS A 160 3.16 -13.11 -12.89
N ASP A 161 3.23 -12.22 -11.90
CA ASP A 161 2.45 -12.32 -10.67
C ASP A 161 0.95 -12.26 -10.93
N PHE A 162 0.52 -11.33 -11.80
CA PHE A 162 -0.87 -11.21 -12.20
C PHE A 162 -1.33 -12.46 -12.97
N GLU A 163 -0.61 -12.86 -14.01
CA GLU A 163 -0.98 -14.00 -14.84
C GLU A 163 -1.02 -15.31 -14.04
N ASN A 164 0.03 -15.61 -13.27
CA ASN A 164 0.11 -16.83 -12.48
C ASN A 164 -1.00 -16.88 -11.43
N THR A 165 -1.25 -15.77 -10.74
CA THR A 165 -2.33 -15.71 -9.74
C THR A 165 -3.68 -15.88 -10.42
N TYR A 166 -3.97 -15.13 -11.49
CA TYR A 166 -5.25 -15.21 -12.18
C TYR A 166 -5.56 -16.63 -12.65
N ARG A 167 -4.58 -17.31 -13.26
CA ARG A 167 -4.73 -18.70 -13.74
C ARG A 167 -4.88 -19.69 -12.58
N SER A 168 -4.10 -19.57 -11.52
CA SER A 168 -4.12 -20.49 -10.38
C SER A 168 -5.46 -20.48 -9.63
N TYR A 169 -6.18 -19.36 -9.68
CA TYR A 169 -7.50 -19.20 -9.07
C TYR A 169 -8.66 -19.39 -10.06
N GLY A 170 -8.42 -20.03 -11.21
CA GLY A 170 -9.46 -20.45 -12.15
C GLY A 170 -9.87 -19.39 -13.18
N GLY A 171 -9.06 -18.35 -13.36
CA GLY A 171 -9.25 -17.32 -14.38
C GLY A 171 -9.14 -17.86 -15.80
N THR A 172 -10.22 -17.74 -16.57
CA THR A 172 -10.32 -18.28 -17.94
C THR A 172 -10.20 -17.25 -19.04
N ALA A 173 -10.30 -15.95 -18.72
CA ALA A 173 -10.20 -14.89 -19.73
C ALA A 173 -8.87 -14.94 -20.50
N SER A 174 -8.90 -14.51 -21.77
CA SER A 174 -7.66 -14.18 -22.48
C SER A 174 -7.09 -12.89 -21.89
N ILE A 175 -5.76 -12.83 -21.79
CA ILE A 175 -5.06 -11.64 -21.31
C ILE A 175 -4.34 -11.05 -22.51
N GLU A 176 -4.71 -9.84 -22.88
CA GLU A 176 -4.01 -9.05 -23.90
C GLU A 176 -3.12 -8.03 -23.21
N PHE A 177 -1.81 -8.15 -23.45
CA PHE A 177 -0.81 -7.36 -22.78
C PHE A 177 -0.35 -6.17 -23.64
N ARG A 178 -0.16 -5.01 -23.01
CA ARG A 178 0.48 -3.83 -23.59
C ARG A 178 1.67 -3.41 -22.74
N ASP A 179 2.87 -3.56 -23.31
CA ASP A 179 4.14 -3.17 -22.69
C ASP A 179 4.26 -1.65 -22.63
N VAL A 180 4.37 -1.11 -21.43
CA VAL A 180 4.59 0.31 -21.17
C VAL A 180 5.66 0.53 -20.12
N ARG A 181 6.31 1.69 -20.18
CA ARG A 181 7.16 2.15 -19.08
C ARG A 181 6.28 2.55 -17.90
N LEU A 182 6.68 2.13 -16.70
CA LEU A 182 6.02 2.48 -15.44
C LEU A 182 6.82 3.52 -14.64
N GLN A 183 7.91 4.04 -15.22
CA GLN A 183 8.79 5.03 -14.62
C GLN A 183 9.36 5.98 -15.67
N GLY A 184 9.76 7.17 -15.22
CA GLY A 184 10.34 8.21 -16.07
C GLY A 184 9.29 9.07 -16.80
N GLN A 185 9.77 10.15 -17.43
CA GLN A 185 8.91 11.22 -17.97
C GLN A 185 7.95 10.78 -19.09
N GLN A 186 8.24 9.67 -19.77
CA GLN A 186 7.41 9.17 -20.88
C GLN A 186 6.29 8.24 -20.39
N ALA A 187 6.40 7.70 -19.17
CA ALA A 187 5.48 6.69 -18.66
C ALA A 187 4.01 7.16 -18.60
N PRO A 188 3.67 8.38 -18.15
CA PRO A 188 2.28 8.83 -18.14
C PRO A 188 1.61 8.80 -19.51
N ARG A 189 2.34 9.24 -20.53
CA ARG A 189 1.83 9.26 -21.90
C ARG A 189 1.62 7.85 -22.44
N GLU A 190 2.57 6.94 -22.21
CA GLU A 190 2.45 5.56 -22.66
C GLU A 190 1.29 4.81 -22.00
N ILE A 191 1.10 4.99 -20.69
CA ILE A 191 -0.02 4.39 -19.96
C ILE A 191 -1.35 4.96 -20.49
N ALA A 192 -1.47 6.28 -20.62
CA ALA A 192 -2.68 6.92 -21.14
C ALA A 192 -2.99 6.47 -22.59
N ASP A 193 -1.98 6.36 -23.45
CA ASP A 193 -2.14 5.89 -24.81
C ASP A 193 -2.53 4.41 -24.87
N ALA A 194 -2.01 3.57 -23.98
CA ALA A 194 -2.42 2.16 -23.89
C ALA A 194 -3.90 2.02 -23.48
N ILE A 195 -4.38 2.81 -22.52
CA ILE A 195 -5.81 2.86 -22.15
C ILE A 195 -6.66 3.27 -23.36
N ARG A 196 -6.25 4.33 -24.07
CA ARG A 196 -6.98 4.80 -25.26
C ARG A 196 -7.01 3.76 -26.37
N ARG A 197 -5.93 3.01 -26.57
CA ARG A 197 -5.88 1.93 -27.58
C ARG A 197 -6.87 0.82 -27.27
N PHE A 198 -6.92 0.32 -26.03
CA PHE A 198 -7.93 -0.67 -25.63
C PHE A 198 -9.35 -0.17 -25.85
N ASN A 199 -9.63 1.10 -25.54
CA ASN A 199 -10.96 1.68 -25.81
C ASN A 199 -11.25 1.79 -27.31
N HIS A 200 -10.27 2.14 -28.13
CA HIS A 200 -10.43 2.23 -29.58
C HIS A 200 -10.64 0.86 -30.23
N GLU A 201 -9.88 -0.15 -29.80
CA GLU A 201 -9.99 -1.53 -30.29
C GLU A 201 -11.25 -2.22 -29.76
N ASN A 202 -11.72 -1.82 -28.57
CA ASN A 202 -12.90 -2.31 -27.88
C ASN A 202 -12.97 -3.85 -27.80
N ASP A 203 -11.82 -4.46 -27.55
CA ASP A 203 -11.59 -5.90 -27.60
C ASP A 203 -11.29 -6.51 -26.22
N VAL A 204 -11.43 -5.73 -25.15
CA VAL A 204 -11.30 -6.21 -23.77
C VAL A 204 -12.50 -5.77 -22.94
N ASP A 205 -12.88 -6.59 -21.97
CA ASP A 205 -14.04 -6.33 -21.09
C ASP A 205 -13.63 -5.51 -19.86
N VAL A 206 -12.34 -5.55 -19.50
CA VAL A 206 -11.74 -4.81 -18.40
C VAL A 206 -10.29 -4.47 -18.73
N ILE A 207 -9.86 -3.27 -18.33
CA ILE A 207 -8.45 -2.85 -18.38
C ILE A 207 -7.87 -2.98 -16.98
N VAL A 208 -6.67 -3.51 -16.88
CA VAL A 208 -5.95 -3.71 -15.63
C VAL A 208 -4.61 -3.01 -15.73
N ILE A 209 -4.33 -2.09 -14.81
CA ILE A 209 -3.05 -1.38 -14.73
C ILE A 209 -2.33 -1.92 -13.50
N THR A 210 -1.19 -2.57 -13.71
CA THR A 210 -0.41 -3.17 -12.62
C THR A 210 1.02 -2.70 -12.62
N ARG A 211 1.57 -2.61 -11.41
CA ARG A 211 2.97 -2.32 -11.17
C ARG A 211 3.49 -3.23 -10.06
N GLY A 212 4.70 -3.76 -10.25
CA GLY A 212 5.31 -4.72 -9.33
C GLY A 212 5.90 -4.05 -8.10
N GLY A 213 6.76 -4.76 -7.38
CA GLY A 213 7.61 -4.13 -6.37
C GLY A 213 8.47 -3.00 -6.95
N GLY A 214 8.90 -2.08 -6.09
CA GLY A 214 9.86 -1.01 -6.41
C GLY A 214 9.60 0.25 -5.57
N ARG A 215 10.46 1.27 -5.74
CA ARG A 215 10.46 2.49 -4.91
C ARG A 215 9.13 3.22 -4.99
N MET A 216 8.71 3.87 -3.89
CA MET A 216 7.53 4.73 -3.91
C MET A 216 7.65 5.91 -4.87
N LEU A 217 8.88 6.34 -5.19
CA LEU A 217 9.14 7.40 -6.17
C LEU A 217 8.72 7.02 -7.59
N GLU A 218 8.58 5.73 -7.85
CA GLU A 218 8.08 5.29 -9.15
C GLU A 218 6.55 5.37 -9.20
N LEU A 219 5.87 5.51 -8.05
CA LEU A 219 4.40 5.63 -7.99
C LEU A 219 3.87 6.99 -8.48
N ALA A 220 4.65 8.07 -8.54
CA ALA A 220 4.09 9.35 -9.01
C ALA A 220 3.70 9.37 -10.46
N VAL A 221 4.24 8.47 -11.28
CA VAL A 221 3.77 8.35 -12.66
C VAL A 221 2.25 8.22 -12.67
N PHE A 222 1.69 7.49 -11.70
CA PHE A 222 0.25 7.26 -11.54
C PHE A 222 -0.52 8.42 -10.88
N ASN A 223 0.17 9.50 -10.49
CA ASN A 223 -0.44 10.77 -10.07
C ASN A 223 -0.56 11.79 -11.21
N ASP A 224 -0.14 11.44 -12.42
CA ASP A 224 -0.24 12.33 -13.58
C ASP A 224 -1.69 12.47 -14.07
N ALA A 225 -2.11 13.71 -14.32
CA ALA A 225 -3.45 14.04 -14.79
C ALA A 225 -3.81 13.35 -16.11
N LEU A 226 -2.84 13.04 -16.98
CA LEU A 226 -3.07 12.35 -18.25
C LEU A 226 -3.57 10.92 -18.05
N ILE A 227 -3.01 10.21 -17.06
CA ILE A 227 -3.46 8.85 -16.73
C ILE A 227 -4.86 8.90 -16.12
N ALA A 228 -5.05 9.77 -15.11
CA ALA A 228 -6.35 9.90 -14.46
C ALA A 228 -7.44 10.31 -15.47
N GLU A 229 -7.16 11.25 -16.36
CA GLU A 229 -8.08 11.63 -17.43
C GLU A 229 -8.40 10.47 -18.38
N ALA A 230 -7.39 9.67 -18.78
CA ALA A 230 -7.62 8.50 -19.62
C ALA A 230 -8.50 7.45 -18.93
N ILE A 231 -8.30 7.20 -17.62
CA ILE A 231 -9.15 6.29 -16.84
C ILE A 231 -10.58 6.83 -16.75
N CYS A 232 -10.76 8.12 -16.44
CA CYS A 232 -12.08 8.72 -16.33
C CYS A 232 -12.86 8.69 -17.65
N ARG A 233 -12.18 8.89 -18.78
CA ARG A 233 -12.79 8.89 -20.12
C ARG A 233 -12.94 7.50 -20.74
N SER A 234 -12.40 6.45 -20.12
CA SER A 234 -12.53 5.07 -20.60
C SER A 234 -14.02 4.67 -20.72
N GLU A 235 -14.39 3.91 -21.72
CA GLU A 235 -15.68 3.21 -21.78
C GLU A 235 -15.58 1.83 -21.10
N ILE A 236 -14.38 1.24 -21.16
CA ILE A 236 -14.06 -0.02 -20.51
C ILE A 236 -13.68 0.23 -19.03
N PRO A 237 -14.20 -0.55 -18.07
CA PRO A 237 -13.84 -0.36 -16.67
C PRO A 237 -12.38 -0.68 -16.40
N VAL A 238 -11.78 0.06 -15.46
CA VAL A 238 -10.35 0.01 -15.13
C VAL A 238 -10.13 -0.46 -13.70
N VAL A 239 -9.28 -1.47 -13.54
CA VAL A 239 -8.80 -1.98 -12.26
C VAL A 239 -7.33 -1.60 -12.07
N THR A 240 -6.96 -1.10 -10.90
CA THR A 240 -5.56 -0.85 -10.56
C THR A 240 -5.03 -1.88 -9.56
N GLY A 241 -3.76 -2.23 -9.73
CA GLY A 241 -2.97 -3.06 -8.81
C GLY A 241 -1.56 -2.50 -8.71
N ILE A 242 -1.44 -1.24 -8.27
CA ILE A 242 -0.24 -0.40 -8.43
C ILE A 242 0.58 -0.26 -7.14
N GLY A 243 -0.07 -0.27 -5.96
CA GLY A 243 0.46 0.34 -4.74
C GLY A 243 0.83 -0.61 -3.60
N HIS A 244 0.93 -0.03 -2.40
CA HIS A 244 0.99 -0.74 -1.13
C HIS A 244 -0.06 -0.13 -0.20
N GLU A 245 -0.36 -0.78 0.93
CA GLU A 245 -1.51 -0.49 1.81
C GLU A 245 -1.70 0.98 2.23
N ARG A 246 -0.69 1.86 2.06
CA ARG A 246 -0.69 3.25 2.54
C ARG A 246 -0.60 4.32 1.47
N ASP A 247 -0.45 3.98 0.19
CA ASP A 247 -0.24 4.94 -0.90
C ASP A 247 -1.37 4.90 -1.93
N ASP A 248 -2.16 5.97 -1.99
CA ASP A 248 -3.26 6.13 -2.92
C ASP A 248 -2.87 7.11 -4.03
N THR A 249 -2.72 6.61 -5.25
CA THR A 249 -2.45 7.45 -6.42
C THR A 249 -3.74 8.04 -6.99
N PHE A 250 -3.67 9.11 -7.79
CA PHE A 250 -4.85 9.59 -8.51
C PHE A 250 -5.43 8.52 -9.43
N ALA A 251 -4.59 7.71 -10.09
CA ALA A 251 -5.03 6.57 -10.87
C ALA A 251 -5.87 5.59 -10.03
N ASP A 252 -5.42 5.22 -8.82
CA ASP A 252 -6.18 4.35 -7.91
C ASP A 252 -7.52 4.95 -7.50
N GLN A 253 -7.51 6.27 -7.26
CA GLN A 253 -8.68 6.98 -6.81
C GLN A 253 -9.75 7.08 -7.90
N VAL A 254 -9.35 7.30 -9.17
CA VAL A 254 -10.28 7.37 -10.31
C VAL A 254 -10.59 6.01 -10.95
N ALA A 255 -9.86 4.96 -10.61
CA ALA A 255 -10.13 3.60 -11.07
C ALA A 255 -11.47 3.07 -10.55
N ASP A 256 -12.08 2.17 -11.31
CA ASP A 256 -13.36 1.56 -10.96
C ASP A 256 -13.22 0.55 -9.81
N VAL A 257 -12.12 -0.19 -9.83
CA VAL A 257 -11.68 -1.03 -8.71
C VAL A 257 -10.23 -0.75 -8.41
N LYS A 258 -9.93 -0.56 -7.13
CA LYS A 258 -8.58 -0.41 -6.63
C LYS A 258 -8.22 -1.65 -5.84
N GLU A 259 -7.14 -2.29 -6.23
CA GLU A 259 -6.48 -3.34 -5.47
C GLU A 259 -5.06 -2.93 -5.12
N ILE A 260 -4.56 -3.47 -4.01
CA ILE A 260 -3.26 -3.05 -3.48
C ILE A 260 -2.14 -3.59 -4.37
N THR A 261 -2.22 -4.84 -4.81
CA THR A 261 -1.13 -5.51 -5.54
C THR A 261 -1.62 -6.10 -6.87
N PRO A 262 -0.70 -6.42 -7.80
CA PRO A 262 -1.05 -7.18 -9.01
C PRO A 262 -1.73 -8.51 -8.69
N THR A 263 -1.28 -9.21 -7.64
CA THR A 263 -1.87 -10.47 -7.20
C THR A 263 -3.28 -10.29 -6.63
N ALA A 264 -3.54 -9.21 -5.88
CA ALA A 264 -4.87 -8.90 -5.36
C ALA A 264 -5.84 -8.54 -6.50
N ALA A 265 -5.40 -7.74 -7.48
CA ALA A 265 -6.15 -7.43 -8.69
C ALA A 265 -6.52 -8.72 -9.47
N ALA A 266 -5.56 -9.61 -9.66
CA ALA A 266 -5.80 -10.90 -10.31
C ALA A 266 -6.80 -11.77 -9.53
N LEU A 267 -6.67 -11.83 -8.21
CA LEU A 267 -7.55 -12.61 -7.35
C LEU A 267 -8.98 -12.08 -7.36
N TYR A 268 -9.13 -10.76 -7.30
CA TYR A 268 -10.41 -10.07 -7.38
C TYR A 268 -11.14 -10.43 -8.69
N LEU A 269 -10.46 -10.31 -9.83
CA LEU A 269 -11.03 -10.64 -11.14
C LEU A 269 -11.31 -12.13 -11.34
N ALA A 270 -10.51 -13.02 -10.73
CA ALA A 270 -10.77 -14.46 -10.80
C ALA A 270 -12.01 -14.87 -9.98
N ARG A 271 -12.32 -14.14 -8.89
CA ARG A 271 -13.38 -14.46 -7.94
C ARG A 271 -14.73 -13.81 -8.25
N GLU A 272 -14.77 -12.66 -8.91
CA GLU A 272 -15.99 -11.94 -9.34
C GLU A 272 -16.75 -12.65 -10.49
N ARG A 273 -16.76 -13.99 -10.48
CA ARG A 273 -17.83 -14.75 -11.10
C ARG A 273 -19.07 -14.61 -10.21
N PRO A 274 -20.28 -14.31 -10.73
CA PRO A 274 -21.43 -14.96 -10.15
C PRO A 274 -21.14 -16.45 -10.27
N LEU A 275 -21.00 -17.15 -9.14
CA LEU A 275 -20.90 -18.61 -9.13
C LEU A 275 -21.94 -19.10 -10.14
N ALA A 276 -21.49 -19.69 -11.25
CA ALA A 276 -22.35 -20.52 -12.05
C ALA A 276 -22.71 -21.66 -11.11
N THR A 277 -23.74 -21.46 -10.29
CA THR A 277 -24.39 -22.54 -9.60
C THR A 277 -24.82 -23.45 -10.72
N THR A 278 -24.13 -24.57 -10.86
CA THR A 278 -24.69 -25.73 -11.51
C THR A 278 -25.97 -26.02 -10.75
N HIS A 279 -27.06 -25.43 -11.21
CA HIS A 279 -28.41 -25.82 -10.85
C HIS A 279 -28.59 -27.20 -11.47
N ASN A 280 -28.08 -28.20 -10.77
CA ASN A 280 -28.54 -29.57 -10.88
C ASN A 280 -29.75 -29.66 -9.93
N PRO A 281 -31.00 -29.66 -10.43
CA PRO A 281 -32.19 -29.63 -9.58
C PRO A 281 -32.51 -31.00 -8.94
N ALA A 282 -31.48 -31.81 -8.65
CA ALA A 282 -31.65 -33.19 -8.23
C ALA A 282 -30.72 -33.58 -7.07
N ASN A 283 -30.61 -32.77 -6.01
CA ASN A 283 -30.29 -33.29 -4.67
C ASN A 283 -30.59 -32.29 -3.53
N ARG A 284 -31.87 -31.96 -3.33
CA ARG A 284 -32.32 -31.24 -2.11
C ARG A 284 -33.43 -32.02 -1.41
N SER A 285 -33.06 -33.09 -0.72
CA SER A 285 -33.75 -33.50 0.51
C SER A 285 -32.88 -34.54 1.21
N LYS A 286 -32.25 -34.17 2.32
CA LYS A 286 -31.92 -35.06 3.46
C LYS A 286 -31.24 -34.35 4.63
N ASN A 287 -30.64 -33.17 4.43
CA ASN A 287 -29.84 -32.54 5.48
C ASN A 287 -30.53 -31.42 6.29
N VAL A 288 -31.78 -31.03 5.98
CA VAL A 288 -32.49 -29.98 6.76
C VAL A 288 -33.34 -30.59 7.89
N VAL A 289 -33.84 -31.83 7.72
CA VAL A 289 -34.65 -32.50 8.76
C VAL A 289 -33.80 -32.96 9.95
N MET A 290 -32.49 -33.17 9.75
CA MET A 290 -31.60 -33.67 10.80
C MET A 290 -31.16 -32.59 11.81
N TRP A 291 -31.13 -31.30 11.42
CA TRP A 291 -30.74 -30.20 12.31
C TRP A 291 -31.89 -29.66 13.18
N LEU A 292 -33.14 -29.78 12.70
CA LEU A 292 -34.31 -29.37 13.49
C LEU A 292 -34.61 -30.36 14.64
N ALA A 293 -34.36 -31.66 14.44
CA ALA A 293 -34.52 -32.65 15.49
C ALA A 293 -33.47 -32.53 16.62
N ALA A 294 -32.22 -32.20 16.28
CA ALA A 294 -31.15 -32.01 17.27
C ALA A 294 -31.34 -30.74 18.13
N GLY A 295 -31.85 -29.66 17.53
CA GLY A 295 -32.12 -28.40 18.25
C GLY A 295 -33.26 -28.52 19.28
N ILE A 296 -34.32 -29.28 18.97
CA ILE A 296 -35.46 -29.46 19.87
C ILE A 296 -35.07 -30.31 21.10
N ILE A 297 -34.21 -31.32 20.92
CA ILE A 297 -33.74 -32.18 22.03
C ILE A 297 -32.85 -31.38 22.99
N LEU A 298 -32.01 -30.47 22.49
CA LEU A 298 -31.14 -29.64 23.35
C LEU A 298 -31.95 -28.64 24.20
N VAL A 299 -33.02 -28.05 23.64
CA VAL A 299 -33.90 -27.11 24.37
C VAL A 299 -34.71 -27.82 25.47
N ILE A 300 -35.16 -29.07 25.23
CA ILE A 300 -35.88 -29.86 26.24
C ILE A 300 -34.95 -30.27 27.39
N ILE A 301 -33.69 -30.62 27.12
CA ILE A 301 -32.70 -30.97 28.14
C ILE A 301 -32.34 -29.75 29.00
N ILE A 302 -32.20 -28.57 28.40
CA ILE A 302 -31.91 -27.33 29.14
C ILE A 302 -33.09 -26.95 30.05
N LEU A 303 -34.33 -27.05 29.58
CA LEU A 303 -35.53 -26.76 30.38
C LEU A 303 -35.73 -27.74 31.54
N LEU A 304 -35.35 -29.02 31.39
CA LEU A 304 -35.43 -30.01 32.47
C LEU A 304 -34.32 -29.83 33.53
N LEU A 305 -33.19 -29.20 33.17
CA LEU A 305 -32.08 -28.95 34.09
C LEU A 305 -32.12 -27.58 34.78
N SER A 306 -32.98 -26.66 34.33
CA SER A 306 -33.09 -25.30 34.89
C SER A 306 -34.41 -25.04 35.64
N GLY A 307 -35.17 -26.09 35.96
CA GLY A 307 -36.33 -26.01 36.84
C GLY A 307 -35.96 -25.86 38.32
N ARG A 308 -35.66 -24.62 38.74
CA ARG A 308 -35.97 -24.10 40.07
C ARG A 308 -36.22 -22.61 40.01
#